data_AF-A0A2D6ILT1-F1
#
_entry.id   AF-A0A2D6ILT1-F1
#
_cell.length_a   1.000
_cell.length_b   1.000
_cell.length_c   1.000
_cell.angle_alpha   90.00
_cell.angle_beta   90.00
_cell.angle_gamma   90.00
#
_symmetry.space_group_name_H-M   'P 1'
#
loop_
_entity.id
_entity.type
_entity.pdbx_description
1 polymer ?
#
loop_
_entity_poly.entity_id
_entity_poly.type
_entity_poly.pdbx_seq_one_letter_code
_entity_poly.pdbx_strand_id
1 'polypeptide(L)'
;MRSGLILAALAILLILPVVVSAGSVWRTEISELQEPDTVSVGFWQQVRVFLFGQVAGQPVVGTTFIVTSSAYASSPYQTDDTPCVTAAGTRVRPGVVATNWLPLGTVLEINGDRYIVEDRMNNRFQGRFVDIWFPSTSAALEHGRQELEVEIVSYGTPGQQIRPDFEDEGAGAIDDPNLIKRTGLRLAALTRSVGRFLGAQADPDRFDIDCFAQDEPEE
;
A
#
# COMPACT_ATOMS: atom_id res chain seq x y z
N MET A 1 -31.22 -0.94 -64.12
CA MET A 1 -31.03 -0.87 -62.65
C MET A 1 -29.64 -1.44 -62.37
N ARG A 2 -28.59 -0.62 -62.40
CA ARG A 2 -27.80 -0.16 -61.23
C ARG A 2 -27.48 -1.32 -60.26
N SER A 3 -26.35 -2.02 -60.40
CA SER A 3 -25.01 -1.72 -59.84
C SER A 3 -24.96 -1.70 -58.30
N GLY A 4 -24.36 -2.73 -57.69
CA GLY A 4 -23.98 -2.75 -56.27
C GLY A 4 -23.55 -4.15 -55.81
N LEU A 5 -22.44 -4.22 -55.09
CA LEU A 5 -22.00 -5.35 -54.24
C LEU A 5 -21.13 -6.48 -54.84
N ILE A 6 -20.19 -6.18 -55.75
CA ILE A 6 -19.02 -7.07 -55.99
C ILE A 6 -17.72 -6.51 -55.34
N LEU A 7 -17.74 -5.32 -54.75
CA LEU A 7 -16.51 -4.64 -54.30
C LEU A 7 -16.08 -4.88 -52.83
N ALA A 8 -16.74 -5.75 -52.07
CA ALA A 8 -16.34 -5.98 -50.66
C ALA A 8 -15.40 -7.18 -50.43
N ALA A 9 -15.17 -8.03 -51.44
CA ALA A 9 -14.39 -9.27 -51.29
C ALA A 9 -12.93 -9.19 -51.77
N LEU A 10 -12.47 -8.04 -52.29
CA LEU A 10 -11.14 -7.90 -52.92
C LEU A 10 -10.11 -7.08 -52.12
N ALA A 11 -10.43 -6.63 -50.90
CA ALA A 11 -9.51 -5.85 -50.07
C ALA A 11 -8.86 -6.64 -48.91
N ILE A 12 -9.16 -7.94 -48.75
CA ILE A 12 -8.62 -8.79 -47.68
C ILE A 12 -7.87 -9.96 -48.33
N LEU A 13 -6.84 -9.68 -49.13
CA LEU A 13 -5.91 -10.71 -49.61
C LEU A 13 -4.58 -10.11 -50.09
N LEU A 14 -3.97 -9.20 -49.33
CA LEU A 14 -2.71 -8.57 -49.74
C LEU A 14 -1.73 -8.24 -48.60
N ILE A 15 -1.49 -9.18 -47.70
CA ILE A 15 -0.25 -9.19 -46.90
C ILE A 15 0.25 -10.64 -46.76
N LEU A 16 0.84 -11.17 -47.82
CA LEU A 16 1.71 -12.36 -47.75
C LEU A 16 3.13 -11.89 -47.38
N PRO A 17 3.84 -12.52 -46.42
CA PRO A 17 5.22 -12.19 -46.16
C PRO A 17 6.08 -12.75 -47.30
N VAL A 18 6.84 -11.86 -47.94
CA VAL A 18 7.87 -12.22 -48.91
C VAL A 18 8.99 -12.93 -48.14
N VAL A 19 9.11 -14.24 -48.34
CA VAL A 19 10.28 -15.02 -47.93
C VAL A 19 11.39 -14.73 -48.94
N VAL A 20 12.36 -13.91 -48.55
CA VAL A 20 13.63 -13.77 -49.27
C VAL A 20 14.58 -14.84 -48.75
N SER A 21 14.84 -15.86 -49.56
CA SER A 21 15.99 -16.74 -49.36
C SER A 21 17.18 -16.20 -50.15
N ALA A 22 18.28 -15.90 -49.47
CA ALA A 22 19.61 -15.88 -50.08
C ALA A 22 20.63 -16.16 -48.98
N GLY A 23 21.26 -17.33 -49.05
CA GLY A 23 22.33 -17.71 -48.14
C GLY A 23 23.65 -17.01 -48.50
N SER A 24 24.48 -16.79 -47.49
CA SER A 24 25.94 -16.96 -47.56
C SER A 24 26.54 -16.85 -46.15
N VAL A 25 26.98 -18.01 -45.67
CA VAL A 25 28.13 -18.27 -44.80
C VAL A 25 29.03 -17.05 -44.52
N TRP A 26 29.19 -16.69 -43.26
CA TRP A 26 30.48 -16.66 -42.55
C TRP A 26 30.23 -16.95 -41.06
N ARG A 27 30.83 -18.05 -40.60
CA ARG A 27 30.93 -18.44 -39.20
C ARG A 27 32.06 -17.63 -38.59
N THR A 28 31.73 -16.76 -37.64
CA THR A 28 32.68 -16.17 -36.71
C THR A 28 32.23 -16.58 -35.32
N GLU A 29 33.08 -17.34 -34.63
CA GLU A 29 32.97 -17.61 -33.20
C GLU A 29 32.89 -16.26 -32.47
N ILE A 30 31.74 -16.01 -31.84
CA ILE A 30 31.63 -15.04 -30.76
C ILE A 30 31.35 -15.87 -29.52
N SER A 31 32.31 -15.86 -28.61
CA SER A 31 32.24 -16.40 -27.27
C SER A 31 30.96 -15.93 -26.57
N GLU A 32 30.15 -16.90 -26.18
CA GLU A 32 29.32 -16.97 -24.97
C GLU A 32 29.30 -15.71 -24.10
N LEU A 33 28.53 -14.71 -24.53
CA LEU A 33 27.85 -13.84 -23.59
C LEU A 33 26.54 -14.54 -23.28
N GLN A 34 26.41 -15.01 -22.05
CA GLN A 34 25.16 -15.52 -21.50
C GLN A 34 24.07 -14.45 -21.72
N GLU A 35 23.24 -14.64 -22.75
CA GLU A 35 22.10 -13.77 -22.99
C GLU A 35 21.10 -13.96 -21.83
N PRO A 36 20.57 -12.86 -21.26
CA PRO A 36 19.58 -12.96 -20.19
C PRO A 36 18.38 -13.73 -20.74
N ASP A 37 17.88 -14.70 -19.95
CA ASP A 37 16.73 -15.52 -20.31
C ASP A 37 15.61 -14.64 -20.88
N THR A 38 15.46 -14.68 -22.20
CA THR A 38 14.40 -13.94 -22.89
C THR A 38 13.11 -14.69 -22.60
N VAL A 39 12.47 -14.33 -21.50
CA VAL A 39 11.14 -14.80 -21.14
C VAL A 39 10.22 -14.50 -22.32
N SER A 40 9.88 -15.53 -23.10
CA SER A 40 8.96 -15.41 -24.21
C SER A 40 7.57 -15.16 -23.65
N VAL A 41 7.21 -13.89 -23.47
CA VAL A 41 5.86 -13.50 -23.12
C VAL A 41 4.95 -13.88 -24.29
N GLY A 42 4.03 -14.82 -24.04
CA GLY A 42 3.11 -15.30 -25.06
C GLY A 42 2.27 -14.14 -25.61
N PHE A 43 1.94 -14.19 -26.90
CA PHE A 43 1.12 -13.17 -27.58
C PHE A 43 -0.16 -12.83 -26.81
N TRP A 44 -0.82 -13.83 -26.23
CA TRP A 44 -2.02 -13.62 -25.39
C TRP A 44 -1.76 -12.86 -24.09
N GLN A 45 -0.53 -12.91 -23.56
CA GLN A 45 -0.11 -12.14 -22.41
C GLN A 45 0.19 -10.69 -22.79
N GLN A 46 0.82 -10.47 -23.95
CA GLN A 46 0.97 -9.14 -24.55
C GLN A 46 -0.38 -8.48 -24.85
N VAL A 47 -1.32 -9.24 -25.43
CA VAL A 47 -2.68 -8.79 -25.73
C VAL A 47 -3.48 -8.54 -24.44
N ARG A 48 -3.31 -9.36 -23.39
CA ARG A 48 -3.91 -9.11 -22.07
C ARG A 48 -3.40 -7.81 -21.44
N VAL A 49 -2.09 -7.56 -21.46
CA VAL A 49 -1.51 -6.30 -20.98
C VAL A 49 -2.00 -5.12 -21.82
N PHE A 50 -2.14 -5.28 -23.13
CA PHE A 50 -2.57 -4.20 -24.01
C PHE A 50 -4.08 -3.90 -23.96
N LEU A 51 -4.93 -4.93 -23.77
CA LEU A 51 -6.39 -4.78 -23.72
C LEU A 51 -6.96 -4.58 -22.31
N PHE A 52 -6.24 -5.01 -21.26
CA PHE A 52 -6.70 -4.94 -19.86
C PHE A 52 -5.67 -4.32 -18.90
N GLY A 53 -4.44 -4.08 -19.33
CA GLY A 53 -3.36 -3.55 -18.50
C GLY A 53 -3.29 -2.02 -18.55
N GLN A 54 -4.32 -1.35 -18.07
CA GLN A 54 -4.06 -0.11 -17.35
C GLN A 54 -3.78 -0.47 -15.89
N VAL A 55 -2.57 -0.97 -15.61
CA VAL A 55 -1.99 -0.61 -14.32
C VAL A 55 -1.70 0.87 -14.47
N ALA A 56 -2.63 1.73 -14.04
CA ALA A 56 -2.34 3.14 -13.82
C ALA A 56 -0.99 3.17 -13.10
N GLY A 57 0.02 3.74 -13.77
CA GLY A 57 1.42 3.45 -13.48
C GLY A 57 1.69 3.54 -11.99
N GLN A 58 2.20 2.44 -11.41
CA GLN A 58 2.73 2.49 -10.05
C GLN A 58 3.72 3.66 -10.02
N PRO A 59 3.62 4.59 -9.06
CA PRO A 59 4.65 5.61 -8.91
C PRO A 59 6.05 4.97 -8.81
N VAL A 60 7.09 5.70 -9.19
CA VAL A 60 8.46 5.17 -9.07
C VAL A 60 8.85 5.18 -7.59
N VAL A 61 9.57 4.15 -7.14
CA VAL A 61 10.18 4.16 -5.80
C VAL A 61 11.13 5.37 -5.66
N GLY A 62 11.11 6.03 -4.51
CA GLY A 62 11.77 7.32 -4.26
C GLY A 62 10.95 8.54 -4.68
N THR A 63 9.71 8.36 -5.15
CA THR A 63 8.82 9.49 -5.43
C THR A 63 8.22 10.02 -4.14
N THR A 64 8.33 11.34 -3.95
CA THR A 64 7.79 12.06 -2.81
C THR A 64 6.52 12.84 -3.18
N PHE A 65 5.55 12.87 -2.27
CA PHE A 65 4.30 13.61 -2.41
C PHE A 65 3.97 14.39 -1.14
N ILE A 66 3.42 15.60 -1.31
CA ILE A 66 2.68 16.26 -0.23
C ILE A 66 1.24 15.74 -0.25
N VAL A 67 0.78 15.27 0.91
CA VAL A 67 -0.54 14.66 1.08
C VAL A 67 -1.24 15.29 2.27
N THR A 68 -2.57 15.25 2.27
CA THR A 68 -3.33 15.52 3.49
C THR A 68 -3.44 14.24 4.31
N SER A 69 -2.78 14.22 5.46
CA SER A 69 -2.83 13.13 6.42
C SER A 69 -3.93 13.37 7.46
N SER A 70 -4.70 12.33 7.74
CA SER A 70 -5.57 12.20 8.91
C SER A 70 -5.21 10.93 9.69
N ALA A 71 -5.96 10.67 10.75
CA ALA A 71 -5.86 9.45 11.52
C ALA A 71 -7.24 8.86 11.82
N TYR A 72 -7.29 7.54 11.95
CA TYR A 72 -8.48 6.79 12.34
C TYR A 72 -8.14 5.68 13.34
N ALA A 73 -9.15 5.22 14.05
CA ALA A 73 -9.08 4.09 14.97
C ALA A 73 -10.18 3.09 14.63
N SER A 74 -9.99 1.85 15.07
CA SER A 74 -10.98 0.79 14.90
C SER A 74 -12.19 1.05 15.81
N SER A 75 -13.18 1.78 15.30
CA SER A 75 -14.44 2.06 15.98
C SER A 75 -15.62 1.91 15.01
N PRO A 76 -16.80 1.46 15.45
CA PRO A 76 -17.97 1.26 14.59
C PRO A 76 -18.46 2.52 13.84
N TYR A 77 -18.01 3.70 14.27
CA TYR A 77 -18.37 4.97 13.63
C TYR A 77 -17.37 5.42 12.56
N GLN A 78 -16.19 4.80 12.53
CA GLN A 78 -15.11 5.11 11.59
C GLN A 78 -14.88 3.98 10.59
N THR A 79 -15.21 2.74 10.96
CA THR A 79 -15.08 1.54 10.11
C THR A 79 -16.45 0.95 9.75
N ASP A 80 -16.46 -0.08 8.90
CA ASP A 80 -17.64 -0.89 8.64
C ASP A 80 -17.84 -1.98 9.72
N ASP A 81 -18.60 -3.03 9.39
CA ASP A 81 -18.92 -4.15 10.28
C ASP A 81 -17.69 -4.99 10.67
N THR A 82 -16.52 -4.76 10.06
CA THR A 82 -15.26 -5.48 10.31
C THR A 82 -14.10 -4.55 10.72
N PRO A 83 -14.20 -3.87 11.89
CA PRO A 83 -13.28 -2.82 12.35
C PRO A 83 -11.81 -3.21 12.46
N CYS A 84 -11.53 -4.51 12.55
CA CYS A 84 -10.19 -5.06 12.74
C CYS A 84 -9.61 -5.69 11.46
N VAL A 85 -10.33 -5.66 10.34
CA VAL A 85 -9.92 -6.24 9.05
C VAL A 85 -9.78 -5.11 8.02
N THR A 86 -8.63 -5.03 7.37
CA THR A 86 -8.35 -4.03 6.33
C THR A 86 -8.96 -4.45 4.99
N ALA A 87 -9.04 -3.52 4.04
CA ALA A 87 -9.42 -3.83 2.66
C ALA A 87 -8.50 -4.86 1.96
N ALA A 88 -7.27 -5.07 2.44
CA ALA A 88 -6.37 -6.12 1.98
C ALA A 88 -6.66 -7.51 2.59
N GLY A 89 -7.62 -7.61 3.51
CA GLY A 89 -7.98 -8.83 4.22
C GLY A 89 -7.02 -9.18 5.37
N THR A 90 -6.17 -8.24 5.78
CA THR A 90 -5.22 -8.39 6.89
C THR A 90 -5.79 -7.81 8.17
N ARG A 91 -5.23 -8.17 9.33
CA ARG A 91 -5.59 -7.52 10.59
C ARG A 91 -4.89 -6.17 10.73
N VAL A 92 -5.61 -5.19 11.30
CA VAL A 92 -5.06 -3.87 11.64
C VAL A 92 -3.91 -4.01 12.65
N ARG A 93 -2.90 -3.15 12.51
CA ARG A 93 -1.71 -3.10 13.37
C ARG A 93 -0.98 -1.77 13.17
N PRO A 94 -0.06 -1.39 14.09
CA PRO A 94 0.79 -0.23 13.87
C PRO A 94 1.53 -0.33 12.53
N GLY A 95 1.57 0.78 11.80
CA GLY A 95 2.14 0.83 10.45
C GLY A 95 1.11 0.60 9.32
N VAL A 96 -0.17 0.34 9.61
CA VAL A 96 -1.22 0.29 8.57
C VAL A 96 -1.67 1.70 8.19
N VAL A 97 -1.90 1.91 6.90
CA VAL A 97 -2.45 3.16 6.38
C VAL A 97 -3.52 2.92 5.31
N ALA A 98 -4.49 3.82 5.25
CA ALA A 98 -5.57 3.82 4.26
C ALA A 98 -5.36 4.89 3.19
N THR A 99 -5.52 4.53 1.91
CA THR A 99 -5.52 5.48 0.80
C THR A 99 -6.19 4.89 -0.43
N ASN A 100 -6.76 5.74 -1.30
CA ASN A 100 -7.42 5.32 -2.53
C ASN A 100 -6.56 5.47 -3.80
N TRP A 101 -5.51 6.29 -3.75
CA TRP A 101 -4.72 6.64 -4.94
C TRP A 101 -3.46 5.80 -5.10
N LEU A 102 -3.10 5.01 -4.07
CA LEU A 102 -2.00 4.05 -4.13
C LEU A 102 -2.49 2.60 -4.15
N PRO A 103 -1.74 1.69 -4.77
CA PRO A 103 -1.97 0.24 -4.68
C PRO A 103 -1.86 -0.27 -3.24
N LEU A 104 -2.61 -1.33 -2.93
CA LEU A 104 -2.38 -2.08 -1.69
C LEU A 104 -0.96 -2.68 -1.73
N GLY A 105 -0.29 -2.74 -0.58
CA GLY A 105 1.09 -3.18 -0.44
C GLY A 105 2.13 -2.08 -0.66
N THR A 106 1.74 -0.87 -1.09
CA THR A 106 2.71 0.24 -1.22
C THR A 106 3.27 0.59 0.16
N VAL A 107 4.59 0.68 0.27
CA VAL A 107 5.26 1.09 1.50
C VAL A 107 5.61 2.57 1.42
N LEU A 108 5.17 3.31 2.43
CA LEU A 108 5.36 4.75 2.59
C LEU A 108 6.32 5.01 3.75
N GLU A 109 7.19 6.00 3.59
CA GLU A 109 7.93 6.58 4.70
C GLU A 109 7.35 7.97 5.02
N ILE A 110 7.05 8.21 6.29
CA ILE A 110 6.46 9.44 6.81
C ILE A 110 7.19 9.78 8.10
N ASN A 111 7.89 10.91 8.15
CA ASN A 111 8.67 11.34 9.32
C ASN A 111 9.69 10.31 9.84
N GLY A 112 10.24 9.46 8.97
CA GLY A 112 11.18 8.39 9.32
C GLY A 112 10.52 7.08 9.79
N ASP A 113 9.19 7.06 9.94
CA ASP A 113 8.43 5.85 10.21
C ASP A 113 7.88 5.25 8.91
N ARG A 114 7.83 3.91 8.85
CA ARG A 114 7.34 3.20 7.67
C ARG A 114 5.93 2.66 7.86
N TYR A 115 5.13 2.79 6.81
CA TYR A 115 3.72 2.40 6.76
C TYR A 115 3.43 1.59 5.51
N ILE A 116 2.46 0.68 5.56
CA ILE A 116 2.00 -0.11 4.42
C ILE A 116 0.54 0.18 4.12
N VAL A 117 0.26 0.46 2.85
CA VAL A 117 -1.09 0.67 2.35
C VAL A 117 -1.82 -0.66 2.36
N GLU A 118 -2.69 -0.87 3.34
CA GLU A 118 -3.50 -2.10 3.44
C GLU A 118 -4.99 -1.83 3.44
N ASP A 119 -5.38 -0.57 3.63
CA ASP A 119 -6.78 -0.21 3.75
C ASP A 119 -7.21 0.84 2.73
N ARG A 120 -8.53 1.05 2.61
CA ARG A 120 -9.13 1.99 1.66
C ARG A 120 -9.94 3.05 2.39
N MET A 121 -9.89 4.26 1.85
CA MET A 121 -10.75 5.34 2.32
C MET A 121 -12.09 5.30 1.59
N ASN A 122 -13.11 5.92 2.16
CA ASN A 122 -14.39 6.09 1.46
C ASN A 122 -14.19 6.77 0.08
N ASN A 123 -14.87 6.30 -0.96
CA ASN A 123 -14.74 6.78 -2.35
C ASN A 123 -14.96 8.30 -2.53
N ARG A 124 -15.61 8.98 -1.57
CA ARG A 124 -15.73 10.45 -1.58
C ARG A 124 -14.38 11.18 -1.45
N PHE A 125 -13.38 10.53 -0.86
CA PHE A 125 -12.04 11.06 -0.70
C PHE A 125 -11.26 10.84 -2.00
N GLN A 126 -11.36 11.82 -2.89
CA GLN A 126 -10.67 11.86 -4.17
C GLN A 126 -9.46 12.79 -4.07
N GLY A 127 -8.27 12.30 -4.39
CA GLY A 127 -7.02 13.06 -4.29
C GLY A 127 -5.98 12.35 -3.44
N ARG A 128 -4.98 13.11 -2.98
CA ARG A 128 -3.86 12.60 -2.19
C ARG A 128 -4.16 12.67 -0.70
N PHE A 129 -5.03 11.76 -0.26
CA PHE A 129 -5.35 11.55 1.16
C PHE A 129 -4.66 10.29 1.68
N VAL A 130 -4.29 10.34 2.95
CA VAL A 130 -3.64 9.25 3.68
C VAL A 130 -4.22 9.23 5.10
N ASP A 131 -4.81 8.12 5.52
CA ASP A 131 -5.37 7.97 6.87
C ASP A 131 -4.53 6.95 7.65
N ILE A 132 -3.86 7.39 8.71
CA ILE A 132 -2.98 6.52 9.51
C ILE A 132 -3.80 5.83 10.60
N TRP A 133 -3.64 4.51 10.73
CA TRP A 133 -4.34 3.74 11.76
C TRP A 133 -3.66 3.91 13.13
N PHE A 134 -4.48 4.13 14.16
CA PHE A 134 -4.07 4.17 15.56
C PHE A 134 -4.91 3.20 16.42
N PRO A 135 -4.35 2.71 17.54
CA PRO A 135 -5.07 1.79 18.42
C PRO A 135 -6.20 2.44 19.24
N SER A 136 -6.31 3.78 19.24
CA SER A 136 -7.36 4.51 19.96
C SER A 136 -7.74 5.81 19.28
N THR A 137 -8.98 6.23 19.47
CA THR A 137 -9.53 7.49 18.95
C THR A 137 -8.82 8.69 19.56
N SER A 138 -8.44 8.64 20.84
CA SER A 138 -7.65 9.68 21.52
C SER A 138 -6.30 9.89 20.83
N ALA A 139 -5.57 8.81 20.52
CA ALA A 139 -4.31 8.90 19.78
C ALA A 139 -4.51 9.44 18.35
N ALA A 140 -5.59 9.03 17.66
CA ALA A 140 -5.92 9.58 16.34
C ALA A 140 -6.24 11.08 16.40
N LEU A 141 -6.94 11.54 17.44
CA LEU A 141 -7.25 12.95 17.65
C LEU A 141 -6.00 13.79 17.97
N GLU A 142 -5.04 13.22 18.70
CA GLU A 142 -3.74 13.86 18.97
C GLU A 142 -2.92 14.05 17.69
N HIS A 143 -2.96 13.08 16.76
CA HIS A 143 -2.33 13.22 15.44
C HIS A 143 -2.97 14.35 14.63
N GLY A 144 -4.31 14.42 14.65
CA GLY A 144 -5.07 15.46 13.95
C GLY A 144 -4.92 15.41 12.43
N ARG A 145 -5.41 16.44 11.75
CA ARG A 145 -5.31 16.57 10.29
C ARG A 145 -4.20 17.56 9.93
N GLN A 146 -3.25 17.12 9.10
CA GLN A 146 -2.07 17.90 8.74
C GLN A 146 -1.61 17.57 7.32
N GLU A 147 -0.77 18.44 6.75
CA GLU A 147 -0.07 18.13 5.49
C GLU A 147 1.26 17.47 5.83
N LEU A 148 1.51 16.30 5.25
CA LEU A 148 2.74 15.54 5.44
C LEU A 148 3.40 15.28 4.09
N GLU A 149 4.72 15.23 4.12
CA GLU A 149 5.53 14.68 3.06
C GLU A 149 5.56 13.16 3.20
N VAL A 150 5.31 12.43 2.11
CA VAL A 150 5.37 10.97 2.09
C VAL A 150 6.24 10.52 0.93
N GLU A 151 7.12 9.57 1.17
CA GLU A 151 7.96 8.94 0.15
C GLU A 151 7.54 7.49 -0.09
N ILE A 152 7.50 7.07 -1.35
CA ILE A 152 7.28 5.66 -1.69
C ILE A 152 8.62 4.94 -1.64
N VAL A 153 8.83 4.11 -0.62
CA VAL A 153 10.12 3.42 -0.42
C VAL A 153 10.17 2.04 -1.05
N SER A 154 9.03 1.34 -1.16
CA SER A 154 8.97 0.01 -1.79
C SER A 154 7.53 -0.43 -2.08
N TYR A 155 7.38 -1.60 -2.70
CA TYR A 155 6.11 -2.31 -2.86
C TYR A 155 6.22 -3.67 -2.16
N GLY A 156 5.57 -3.80 -1.02
CA GLY A 156 5.54 -5.01 -0.20
C GLY A 156 4.28 -5.86 -0.45
N THR A 157 4.11 -6.89 0.37
CA THR A 157 2.89 -7.71 0.39
C THR A 157 2.04 -7.31 1.59
N PRO A 158 0.72 -7.12 1.45
CA PRO A 158 -0.15 -6.91 2.60
C PRO A 158 0.03 -8.01 3.66
N GLY A 159 0.04 -7.61 4.93
CA GLY A 159 0.27 -8.46 6.09
C GLY A 159 1.75 -8.52 6.52
N GLN A 160 2.66 -7.97 5.72
CA GLN A 160 4.07 -7.87 6.10
C GLN A 160 4.23 -6.95 7.32
N GLN A 161 4.87 -7.42 8.38
CA GLN A 161 5.31 -6.54 9.46
C GLN A 161 6.43 -5.67 8.93
N ILE A 162 6.15 -4.38 8.80
CA ILE A 162 7.18 -3.40 8.52
C ILE A 162 7.78 -3.01 9.86
N ARG A 163 8.93 -3.61 10.16
CA ARG A 163 9.73 -3.16 11.29
C ARG A 163 10.13 -1.71 11.01
N PRO A 164 9.92 -0.76 11.94
CA PRO A 164 10.67 0.48 11.87
C PRO A 164 12.15 0.10 11.80
N ASP A 165 12.90 0.77 10.94
CA ASP A 165 14.32 0.54 10.74
C ASP A 165 15.09 1.02 11.98
N PHE A 166 14.86 0.39 13.13
CA PHE A 166 15.87 0.35 14.16
C PHE A 166 16.97 -0.54 13.59
N GLU A 167 18.09 0.10 13.29
CA GLU A 167 19.35 -0.47 12.84
C GLU A 167 19.50 -1.95 13.22
N ASP A 168 19.90 -2.79 12.25
CA ASP A 168 20.44 -4.13 12.48
C ASP A 168 21.74 -4.03 13.32
N GLU A 169 21.64 -3.59 14.57
CA GLU A 169 22.68 -3.76 15.57
C GLU A 169 22.33 -4.99 16.41
N GLY A 170 22.85 -6.14 15.95
CA GLY A 170 23.35 -7.20 16.81
C GLY A 170 22.34 -7.90 17.74
N ALA A 171 22.21 -9.21 17.53
CA ALA A 171 21.70 -10.13 18.55
C ALA A 171 22.40 -9.90 19.92
N GLY A 172 21.70 -9.20 20.81
CA GLY A 172 22.09 -8.97 22.19
C GLY A 172 20.83 -8.88 23.03
N ALA A 173 20.51 -9.97 23.73
CA ALA A 173 19.34 -10.11 24.59
C ALA A 173 19.19 -8.93 25.57
N ILE A 174 17.97 -8.39 25.69
CA ILE A 174 17.57 -7.59 26.84
C ILE A 174 16.22 -8.11 27.34
N ASP A 175 16.28 -9.17 28.14
CA ASP A 175 15.20 -9.66 29.01
C ASP A 175 15.09 -8.75 30.26
N ASP A 176 14.71 -7.47 30.10
CA ASP A 176 14.36 -6.61 31.26
C ASP A 176 12.89 -6.17 31.22
N PRO A 177 11.99 -6.89 31.92
CA PRO A 177 10.56 -6.57 31.97
C PRO A 177 10.24 -5.25 32.70
N ASN A 178 11.23 -4.54 33.26
CA ASN A 178 11.05 -3.25 33.92
C ASN A 178 11.43 -2.03 33.07
N LEU A 179 12.00 -2.22 31.88
CA LEU A 179 12.35 -1.10 31.00
C LEU A 179 11.10 -0.46 30.36
N ILE A 180 10.10 -1.29 30.02
CA ILE A 180 8.80 -0.83 29.48
C ILE A 180 8.01 0.00 30.51
N LYS A 181 8.22 -0.26 31.81
CA LYS A 181 7.51 0.48 32.88
C LYS A 181 8.07 1.87 33.17
N ARG A 182 9.30 2.19 32.74
CA ARG A 182 9.97 3.45 33.10
C ARG A 182 9.92 4.51 32.00
N THR A 183 9.97 4.10 30.74
CA THR A 183 9.97 5.02 29.60
C THR A 183 8.56 5.57 29.31
N GLY A 184 7.51 4.76 29.51
CA GLY A 184 6.11 5.18 29.31
C GLY A 184 5.49 5.99 30.46
N LEU A 185 6.09 5.98 31.65
CA LEU A 185 5.43 6.52 32.86
C LEU A 185 5.82 7.96 33.22
N ARG A 186 6.77 8.58 32.50
CA ARG A 186 7.18 9.98 32.76
C ARG A 186 6.58 11.03 31.84
N LEU A 187 5.93 10.64 30.75
CA LEU A 187 5.20 11.58 29.90
C LEU A 187 3.71 11.69 30.25
N ALA A 188 3.11 10.62 30.80
CA ALA A 188 1.68 10.57 31.15
C ALA A 188 1.29 11.24 32.49
N ALA A 189 2.26 11.81 33.22
CA ALA A 189 2.05 12.38 34.56
C ALA A 189 1.84 13.91 34.58
N LEU A 190 2.08 14.63 33.49
CA LEU A 190 2.13 16.10 33.50
C LEU A 190 0.98 16.82 32.79
N THR A 191 0.06 16.12 32.13
CA THR A 191 -1.11 16.73 31.47
C THR A 191 -2.42 16.57 32.24
N ARG A 192 -2.43 15.88 33.39
CA ARG A 192 -3.67 15.53 34.11
C ARG A 192 -4.27 16.65 34.99
N SER A 193 -3.69 17.86 35.00
CA SER A 193 -4.04 18.90 35.99
C SER A 193 -4.78 20.14 35.47
N VAL A 194 -5.17 20.25 34.19
CA VAL A 194 -5.82 21.50 33.70
C VAL A 194 -7.22 21.32 33.09
N GLY A 195 -7.71 20.09 32.87
CA GLY A 195 -9.01 19.86 32.20
C GLY A 195 -10.22 19.60 33.10
N ARG A 196 -10.11 19.69 34.43
CA ARG A 196 -11.18 19.28 35.36
C ARG A 196 -11.86 20.47 36.01
N PHE A 197 -12.43 21.38 35.23
CA PHE A 197 -13.29 22.41 35.81
C PHE A 197 -14.58 22.78 35.06
N LEU A 198 -14.80 22.41 33.79
CA LEU A 198 -16.09 22.69 33.13
C LEU A 198 -16.41 21.62 32.07
N GLY A 199 -17.49 20.87 32.30
CA GLY A 199 -18.07 19.90 31.35
C GLY A 199 -17.44 18.51 31.42
N ALA A 200 -18.25 17.47 31.65
CA ALA A 200 -17.83 16.09 31.42
C ALA A 200 -17.49 15.94 29.93
N GLN A 201 -16.22 16.01 29.58
CA GLN A 201 -15.77 15.64 28.23
C GLN A 201 -16.09 14.17 28.05
N ALA A 202 -16.87 13.85 27.02
CA ALA A 202 -17.15 12.46 26.67
C ALA A 202 -15.81 11.76 26.40
N ASP A 203 -15.66 10.56 26.95
CA ASP A 203 -14.50 9.72 26.68
C ASP A 203 -14.41 9.44 25.17
N PRO A 204 -13.35 9.91 24.48
CA PRO A 204 -13.21 9.72 23.03
C PRO A 204 -13.10 8.24 22.64
N ASP A 205 -12.58 7.39 23.55
CA ASP A 205 -12.27 5.99 23.26
C ASP A 205 -13.45 5.06 23.56
N ARG A 206 -14.60 5.61 23.98
CA ARG A 206 -15.78 4.86 24.44
C ARG A 206 -16.27 3.79 23.45
N PHE A 207 -15.99 3.97 22.15
CA PHE A 207 -16.46 3.08 21.08
C PHE A 207 -15.32 2.38 20.35
N ASP A 208 -14.09 2.49 20.86
CA ASP A 208 -12.95 1.81 20.27
C ASP A 208 -13.07 0.31 20.53
N ILE A 209 -12.67 -0.47 19.53
CA ILE A 209 -12.65 -1.92 19.58
C ILE A 209 -11.20 -2.36 19.73
N ASP A 210 -10.95 -3.15 20.77
CA ASP A 210 -9.65 -3.78 20.97
C ASP A 210 -9.46 -4.92 19.96
N CYS A 211 -8.79 -4.61 18.86
CA CYS A 211 -8.49 -5.57 17.82
C CYS A 211 -7.43 -6.61 18.22
N PHE A 212 -6.67 -6.37 19.30
CA PHE A 212 -5.65 -7.30 19.79
C PHE A 212 -6.23 -8.34 20.75
N ALA A 213 -7.28 -8.02 21.49
CA ALA A 213 -7.93 -8.95 22.42
C ALA A 213 -8.71 -10.08 21.75
N GLN A 214 -9.04 -9.97 20.46
CA GLN A 214 -9.80 -10.99 19.72
C GLN A 214 -8.97 -12.23 19.31
N ASP A 215 -7.67 -12.28 19.62
CA ASP A 215 -6.81 -13.43 19.33
C ASP A 215 -6.78 -14.47 20.48
N GLU A 216 -7.50 -14.22 21.59
CA GLU A 216 -7.61 -15.23 22.64
C GLU A 216 -8.65 -16.31 22.24
N PRO A 217 -8.26 -17.60 22.22
CA PRO A 217 -9.21 -18.67 21.93
C PRO A 217 -10.31 -18.69 22.98
N GLU A 218 -11.58 -18.76 22.55
CA GLU A 218 -12.70 -19.04 23.46
C GLU A 218 -12.43 -20.37 24.19
N GLU A 219 -12.29 -20.32 25.52
CA GLU A 219 -12.18 -21.50 26.41
C GLU A 219 -13.43 -22.37 26.40
#